data_AF-A0ABD0LM92-F1
#
_entry.id   AF-A0ABD0LM92-F1
#
_cell.length_a   1.000
_cell.length_b   1.000
_cell.length_c   1.000
_cell.angle_alpha   90.00
_cell.angle_beta   90.00
_cell.angle_gamma   90.00
#
_symmetry.space_group_name_H-M   'P 1'
#
loop_
_entity.id
_entity.type
_entity.pdbx_description
1 polymer ?
#
loop_
_entity_poly.entity_id
_entity_poly.type
_entity_poly.pdbx_seq_one_letter_code
_entity_poly.pdbx_strand_id
1 'polypeptide(L)'
;MKYSVAGALPYVYRWTREVDSLLPEHYKQRCQEFMEREPAPVHFRPNLNRFTVRESTGERIPVQNVPVQVRYPQECNKGLWGGEGIVYGYKKNKGPMKPKLPAIWKPFIQKRVLYSEILDKHFIITVTLRTMDLIDEHFGLDSYILKTHESDLCSKLGMDLKREMLLALARKSLYQTTLKNSNRCWRSTRSSSFQ
;
A
#
# COMPACT_ATOMS: atom_id res chain seq x y z
N MET A 1 -21.32 -2.69 -14.13
CA MET A 1 -20.00 -2.89 -14.77
C MET A 1 -18.94 -2.34 -13.84
N LYS A 2 -18.25 -3.21 -13.10
CA LYS A 2 -17.05 -2.80 -12.34
C LYS A 2 -15.95 -2.59 -13.38
N TYR A 3 -15.43 -1.37 -13.50
CA TYR A 3 -14.29 -1.12 -14.37
C TYR A 3 -13.16 -2.04 -13.92
N SER A 4 -12.71 -2.93 -14.80
CA SER A 4 -11.55 -3.76 -14.51
C SER A 4 -10.36 -2.82 -14.37
N VAL A 5 -9.86 -2.66 -13.14
CA VAL A 5 -8.70 -1.85 -12.77
C VAL A 5 -7.39 -2.52 -13.24
N ALA A 6 -7.45 -3.32 -14.30
CA ALA A 6 -6.36 -4.13 -14.85
C ALA A 6 -5.12 -3.33 -15.27
N GLY A 7 -5.20 -1.99 -15.26
CA GLY A 7 -4.06 -1.10 -15.52
C GLY A 7 -3.29 -0.62 -14.29
N ALA A 8 -3.70 -0.93 -13.06
CA ALA A 8 -3.10 -0.32 -11.86
C ALA A 8 -2.53 -1.31 -10.82
N LEU A 9 -2.82 -2.61 -10.92
CA LEU A 9 -2.26 -3.60 -9.98
C LEU A 9 -0.88 -4.07 -10.46
N PRO A 10 0.14 -4.16 -9.56
CA PRO A 10 1.50 -4.54 -9.94
C PRO A 10 1.63 -6.01 -10.39
N TYR A 11 0.69 -6.88 -10.02
CA TYR A 11 0.61 -8.27 -10.47
C TYR A 11 -0.85 -8.75 -10.45
N VAL A 12 -1.17 -9.72 -11.31
CA VAL A 12 -2.47 -10.41 -11.35
C VAL A 12 -2.23 -11.87 -11.04
N TYR A 13 -2.95 -12.42 -10.06
CA TYR A 13 -2.87 -13.84 -9.77
C TYR A 13 -3.63 -14.64 -10.83
N ARG A 14 -2.92 -15.55 -11.50
CA ARG A 14 -3.51 -16.51 -12.45
C ARG A 14 -2.84 -17.86 -12.24
N TRP A 15 -3.63 -18.88 -11.91
CA TRP A 15 -3.15 -20.24 -11.68
C TRP A 15 -3.66 -21.18 -12.78
N THR A 16 -2.90 -22.22 -13.07
CA THR A 16 -3.40 -23.36 -13.85
C THR A 16 -4.36 -24.18 -12.98
N ARG A 17 -5.22 -24.99 -13.61
CA ARG A 17 -6.19 -25.85 -12.88
C ARG A 17 -5.49 -26.78 -11.88
N GLU A 18 -4.32 -27.29 -12.23
CA GLU A 18 -3.51 -28.15 -11.38
C GLU A 18 -3.01 -27.41 -10.14
N VAL A 19 -2.38 -26.24 -10.34
CA VAL A 19 -1.86 -25.41 -9.23
C VAL A 19 -3.00 -24.95 -8.33
N ASP A 20 -4.14 -24.57 -8.91
CA ASP A 20 -5.30 -24.18 -8.14
C ASP A 20 -5.74 -25.31 -7.18
N SER A 21 -5.77 -26.56 -7.63
CA SER A 21 -6.16 -27.68 -6.76
C SER A 21 -5.22 -27.93 -5.57
N LEU A 22 -3.96 -27.49 -5.67
CA LEU A 22 -2.93 -27.71 -4.66
C LEU A 22 -2.82 -26.57 -3.64
N LEU A 23 -3.29 -25.37 -3.98
CA LEU A 23 -3.12 -24.19 -3.14
C LEU A 23 -4.10 -24.19 -1.95
N PRO A 24 -3.66 -23.79 -0.75
CA PRO A 24 -4.54 -23.63 0.40
C PRO A 24 -5.64 -22.60 0.17
N GLU A 25 -6.85 -22.90 0.65
CA GLU A 25 -8.04 -22.06 0.45
C GLU A 25 -7.87 -20.63 0.99
N HIS A 26 -7.27 -20.48 2.17
CA HIS A 26 -7.01 -19.15 2.77
C HIS A 26 -6.08 -18.27 1.91
N TYR A 27 -5.16 -18.90 1.17
CA TYR A 27 -4.26 -18.17 0.27
C TYR A 27 -5.04 -17.69 -0.96
N LYS A 28 -5.92 -18.54 -1.51
CA LYS A 28 -6.77 -18.18 -2.65
C LYS A 28 -7.68 -17.00 -2.34
N GLN A 29 -8.37 -17.06 -1.20
CA GLN A 29 -9.26 -15.99 -0.74
C GLN A 29 -8.53 -14.66 -0.60
N ARG A 30 -7.30 -14.69 -0.06
CA ARG A 30 -6.46 -13.50 0.07
C ARG A 30 -6.04 -12.93 -1.29
N CYS A 31 -5.66 -13.78 -2.24
CA CYS A 31 -5.33 -13.32 -3.59
C CYS A 31 -6.55 -12.74 -4.32
N GLN A 32 -7.74 -13.29 -4.10
CA GLN A 32 -8.99 -12.75 -4.61
C GLN A 32 -9.29 -11.38 -3.97
N GLU A 33 -9.18 -11.27 -2.65
CA GLU A 33 -9.33 -10.00 -1.93
C GLU A 33 -8.38 -8.93 -2.49
N PHE A 34 -7.11 -9.27 -2.72
CA PHE A 34 -6.14 -8.36 -3.32
C PHE A 34 -6.54 -7.85 -4.71
N MET A 35 -7.10 -8.72 -5.55
CA MET A 35 -7.53 -8.33 -6.90
C MET A 35 -8.81 -7.49 -6.89
N GLU A 36 -9.68 -7.68 -5.90
CA GLU A 36 -10.96 -6.97 -5.78
C GLU A 36 -10.84 -5.62 -5.07
N ARG A 37 -9.87 -5.49 -4.15
CA ARG A 37 -9.71 -4.30 -3.31
C ARG A 37 -9.10 -3.14 -4.11
N GLU A 38 -9.75 -1.98 -4.02
CA GLU A 38 -9.22 -0.74 -4.55
C GLU A 38 -8.17 -0.16 -3.59
N PRO A 39 -7.00 0.26 -4.07
CA PRO A 39 -5.96 0.83 -3.24
C PRO A 39 -6.35 2.22 -2.73
N ALA A 40 -5.75 2.63 -1.61
CA ALA A 40 -5.94 3.96 -1.06
C ALA A 40 -5.54 5.06 -2.07
N PRO A 41 -6.31 6.16 -2.16
CA PRO A 41 -6.02 7.24 -3.09
C PRO A 41 -4.77 8.02 -2.65
N VAL A 42 -3.72 8.00 -3.48
CA VAL A 42 -2.44 8.71 -3.21
C VAL A 42 -2.28 9.94 -4.10
N HIS A 43 -2.36 9.77 -5.42
CA HIS A 43 -2.07 10.84 -6.40
C HIS A 43 -3.30 11.65 -6.82
N PHE A 44 -4.44 11.40 -6.22
CA PHE A 44 -5.68 12.13 -6.48
C PHE A 44 -6.50 12.24 -5.21
N ARG A 45 -7.35 13.28 -5.15
CA ARG A 45 -8.29 13.47 -4.06
C ARG A 45 -9.66 12.96 -4.51
N PRO A 46 -10.22 11.91 -3.88
CA PRO A 46 -11.54 11.44 -4.23
C PRO A 46 -12.58 12.49 -3.83
N ASN A 47 -13.61 12.64 -4.65
CA ASN A 47 -14.80 13.38 -4.28
C ASN A 47 -15.68 12.47 -3.42
N LEU A 48 -16.04 12.95 -2.23
CA LEU A 48 -16.88 12.21 -1.29
C LEU A 48 -18.37 12.25 -1.70
N ASN A 49 -18.76 13.27 -2.48
CA ASN A 49 -20.13 13.43 -2.96
C ASN A 49 -20.42 12.47 -4.10
N ARG A 50 -21.58 11.79 -4.05
CA ARG A 50 -22.04 10.89 -5.12
C ARG A 50 -22.43 11.65 -6.40
N PHE A 51 -22.83 12.92 -6.27
CA PHE A 51 -23.28 13.73 -7.40
C PHE A 51 -22.65 15.13 -7.34
N THR A 52 -22.42 15.69 -8.52
CA THR A 52 -22.00 17.08 -8.71
C THR A 52 -22.99 17.77 -9.65
N VAL A 53 -23.11 19.08 -9.54
CA VAL A 53 -23.95 19.89 -10.44
C VAL A 53 -23.04 20.49 -11.50
N ARG A 54 -23.39 20.33 -12.77
CA ARG A 54 -22.63 20.96 -13.86
C ARG A 54 -22.84 22.48 -13.81
N GLU A 55 -21.75 23.22 -13.70
CA GLU A 55 -21.79 24.70 -13.59
C GLU A 55 -22.50 25.39 -14.76
N SER A 56 -22.45 24.82 -15.97
CA SER A 56 -23.05 25.44 -17.16
C SER A 56 -24.53 25.13 -17.38
N THR A 57 -25.01 23.94 -16.98
CA THR A 57 -26.39 23.48 -17.30
C THR A 57 -27.26 23.26 -16.07
N GLY A 58 -26.68 23.24 -14.86
CA GLY A 58 -27.39 22.92 -13.62
C GLY A 58 -27.77 21.44 -13.49
N GLU A 59 -27.35 20.58 -14.41
CA GLU A 59 -27.68 19.15 -14.38
C GLU A 59 -26.89 18.41 -13.31
N ARG A 60 -27.55 17.44 -12.65
CA ARG A 60 -26.96 16.58 -11.63
C ARG A 60 -26.26 15.37 -12.27
N ILE A 61 -24.94 15.29 -12.15
CA ILE A 61 -24.10 14.25 -12.75
C ILE A 61 -23.51 13.37 -11.64
N PRO A 62 -23.52 12.03 -11.78
CA PRO A 62 -22.84 11.14 -10.82
C PRO A 62 -21.33 11.34 -10.89
N VAL A 63 -20.70 11.47 -9.73
CA VAL A 63 -19.26 11.65 -9.61
C VAL A 63 -18.58 10.28 -9.69
N GLN A 64 -17.51 10.20 -10.48
CA GLN A 64 -16.69 9.00 -10.63
C GLN A 64 -15.28 9.29 -10.14
N ASN A 65 -14.83 8.55 -9.13
CA ASN A 65 -13.46 8.62 -8.63
C ASN A 65 -12.59 7.64 -9.42
N VAL A 66 -11.96 8.13 -10.48
CA VAL A 66 -11.06 7.30 -11.32
C VAL A 66 -9.63 7.46 -10.83
N PRO A 67 -8.94 6.38 -10.44
CA PRO A 67 -7.58 6.47 -9.94
C PRO A 67 -6.59 6.85 -11.05
N VAL A 68 -5.56 7.61 -10.68
CA VAL A 68 -4.44 7.93 -11.58
C VAL A 68 -3.58 6.70 -11.76
N GLN A 69 -3.21 6.39 -13.00
CA GLN A 69 -2.32 5.27 -13.30
C GLN A 69 -0.89 5.58 -12.83
N VAL A 70 -0.39 4.75 -11.93
CA VAL A 70 0.97 4.85 -11.36
C VAL A 70 1.82 3.72 -11.93
N ARG A 71 3.05 4.03 -12.34
CA ARG A 71 4.04 3.01 -12.71
C ARG A 71 5.02 2.79 -11.56
N TYR A 72 5.16 1.54 -11.16
CA TYR A 72 6.10 1.13 -10.12
C TYR A 72 7.34 0.50 -10.77
N PRO A 73 8.52 1.12 -10.63
CA PRO A 73 9.76 0.54 -11.14
C PRO A 73 10.29 -0.55 -10.18
N GLN A 74 11.26 -1.34 -10.61
CA GLN A 74 11.74 -2.50 -9.83
C GLN A 74 12.37 -2.10 -8.50
N GLU A 75 12.88 -0.88 -8.37
CA GLU A 75 13.44 -0.30 -7.15
C GLU A 75 12.40 -0.17 -6.04
N CYS A 76 11.12 0.01 -6.39
CA CYS A 76 10.01 0.05 -5.43
C CYS A 76 9.93 -1.27 -4.63
N ASN A 77 10.24 -2.40 -5.26
CA ASN A 77 10.23 -3.71 -4.60
C ASN A 77 11.34 -3.88 -3.56
N LYS A 78 12.39 -3.05 -3.61
CA LYS A 78 13.54 -3.07 -2.68
C LYS A 78 13.38 -2.07 -1.53
N GLY A 79 12.33 -1.26 -1.53
CA GLY A 79 12.08 -0.22 -0.52
C GLY A 79 10.62 -0.20 -0.08
N LEU A 80 10.24 0.81 0.70
CA LEU A 80 8.86 1.04 1.11
C LEU A 80 8.43 2.41 0.60
N TRP A 81 7.60 2.43 -0.45
CA TRP A 81 7.18 3.69 -1.08
C TRP A 81 5.78 4.11 -0.66
N GLY A 82 5.04 3.23 0.03
CA GLY A 82 3.70 3.50 0.51
C GLY A 82 2.80 3.96 -0.62
N GLY A 83 2.53 3.13 -1.62
CA GLY A 83 1.63 3.47 -2.74
C GLY A 83 2.06 4.64 -3.63
N GLU A 84 3.18 5.32 -3.36
CA GLU A 84 3.75 6.29 -4.28
C GLU A 84 4.48 5.58 -5.43
N GLY A 85 4.52 6.22 -6.59
CA GLY A 85 5.25 5.73 -7.73
C GLY A 85 5.38 6.82 -8.80
N ILE A 86 5.79 6.43 -9.99
CA ILE A 86 6.04 7.38 -11.07
C ILE A 86 4.74 7.61 -11.83
N VAL A 87 4.35 8.88 -11.93
CA VAL A 87 3.19 9.29 -12.73
C VAL A 87 3.68 9.93 -14.02
N TYR A 88 3.14 9.46 -15.15
CA TYR A 88 3.38 10.02 -16.47
C TYR A 88 2.15 10.80 -16.91
N GLY A 89 2.35 11.96 -17.53
CA GLY A 89 1.25 12.72 -18.08
C GLY A 89 1.72 13.98 -18.78
N TYR A 90 0.83 14.97 -18.82
CA TYR A 90 1.08 16.22 -19.52
C TYR A 90 0.78 17.41 -18.61
N LYS A 91 1.68 18.40 -18.61
CA LYS A 91 1.47 19.69 -17.97
C LYS A 91 1.06 20.74 -19.00
N LYS A 92 0.10 21.58 -18.65
CA LYS A 92 -0.30 22.74 -19.47
C LYS A 92 0.69 23.88 -19.24
N ASN A 93 1.15 24.51 -20.32
CA ASN A 93 1.98 25.71 -20.23
C ASN A 93 1.16 26.95 -19.85
N LYS A 94 1.83 28.00 -19.35
CA LYS A 94 1.20 29.30 -19.08
C LYS A 94 0.69 29.93 -20.39
N GLY A 95 -0.59 29.71 -20.67
CA GLY A 95 -1.32 30.23 -21.83
C GLY A 95 -2.39 29.23 -22.34
N PRO A 96 -3.59 29.69 -22.71
CA PRO A 96 -4.67 28.81 -23.13
C PRO A 96 -4.36 28.04 -24.43
N MET A 97 -3.58 28.64 -25.33
CA MET A 97 -3.30 28.14 -26.68
C MET A 97 -1.95 27.43 -26.84
N LYS A 98 -1.18 27.27 -25.75
CA LYS A 98 0.15 26.63 -25.81
C LYS A 98 0.03 25.10 -25.79
N PRO A 99 0.91 24.38 -26.49
CA PRO A 99 0.92 22.91 -26.46
C PRO A 99 1.17 22.39 -25.04
N LYS A 100 0.60 21.21 -24.76
CA LYS A 100 0.85 20.47 -23.53
C LYS A 100 2.24 19.83 -23.59
N LEU A 101 3.01 19.94 -22.51
CA LEU A 101 4.34 19.33 -22.42
C LEU A 101 4.27 18.00 -21.66
N PRO A 102 4.97 16.95 -22.12
CA PRO A 102 5.08 15.72 -21.33
C PRO A 102 5.78 16.04 -20.00
N ALA A 103 5.28 15.45 -18.92
CA ALA A 103 5.79 15.59 -17.57
C ALA A 103 5.86 14.24 -16.89
N ILE A 104 6.91 14.06 -16.08
CA ILE A 104 7.13 12.87 -15.27
C ILE A 104 7.24 13.36 -13.83
N TRP A 105 6.34 12.88 -12.98
CA TRP A 105 6.37 13.15 -11.54
C TRP A 105 6.97 11.94 -10.84
N LYS A 106 8.07 12.17 -10.12
CA LYS A 106 8.80 11.15 -9.37
C LYS A 106 8.59 11.39 -7.88
N PRO A 107 8.45 10.33 -7.07
CA PRO A 107 8.40 10.48 -5.63
C PRO A 107 9.75 10.92 -5.08
N PHE A 108 9.73 11.52 -3.90
CA PHE A 108 10.95 11.90 -3.19
C PHE A 108 11.38 10.75 -2.28
N ILE A 109 12.58 10.22 -2.56
CA ILE A 109 13.07 8.97 -1.98
C ILE A 109 14.28 9.25 -1.10
N GLN A 110 14.33 8.66 0.09
CA GLN A 110 15.44 8.78 1.04
C GLN A 110 15.79 7.41 1.66
N LYS A 111 17.05 7.21 2.05
CA LYS A 111 17.44 6.04 2.85
C LYS A 111 17.34 6.38 4.34
N ARG A 112 16.62 5.57 5.11
CA ARG A 112 16.43 5.74 6.55
C ARG A 112 16.73 4.44 7.28
N VAL A 113 17.19 4.55 8.51
CA VAL A 113 17.36 3.42 9.42
C VAL A 113 16.06 3.27 10.20
N LEU A 114 15.42 2.12 10.08
CA LEU A 114 14.19 1.79 10.79
C LEU A 114 14.41 0.57 11.67
N TYR A 115 13.89 0.61 12.90
CA TYR A 115 13.99 -0.47 13.85
C TYR A 115 12.70 -1.28 13.88
N SER A 116 12.83 -2.61 13.96
CA SER A 116 11.72 -3.55 14.16
C SER A 116 11.85 -4.18 15.54
N GLU A 117 10.80 -4.05 16.35
CA GLU A 117 10.72 -4.64 17.69
C GLU A 117 10.49 -6.15 17.60
N ILE A 118 9.66 -6.59 16.66
CA ILE A 118 9.34 -8.02 16.48
C ILE A 118 10.58 -8.78 16.04
N LEU A 119 11.41 -8.21 15.16
CA LEU A 119 12.61 -8.86 14.63
C LEU A 119 13.90 -8.51 15.38
N ASP A 120 13.85 -7.54 16.30
CA ASP A 120 14.99 -7.01 17.07
C ASP A 120 16.17 -6.59 16.17
N LYS A 121 15.87 -5.90 15.07
CA LYS A 121 16.85 -5.53 14.03
C LYS A 121 16.63 -4.14 13.48
N HIS A 122 17.75 -3.50 13.12
CA HIS A 122 17.76 -2.24 12.36
C HIS A 122 17.91 -2.54 10.87
N PHE A 123 17.09 -1.88 10.05
CA PHE A 123 17.09 -2.00 8.60
C PHE A 123 17.39 -0.66 7.96
N ILE A 124 18.24 -0.67 6.92
CA ILE A 124 18.46 0.51 6.07
C ILE A 124 17.52 0.38 4.88
N ILE A 125 16.38 1.07 4.93
CA ILE A 125 15.32 0.97 3.94
C ILE A 125 15.23 2.27 3.13
N THR A 126 14.97 2.11 1.85
CA THR A 126 14.67 3.22 0.96
C THR A 126 13.18 3.56 1.08
N VAL A 127 12.86 4.75 1.59
CA VAL A 127 11.52 5.19 1.98
C VAL A 127 11.12 6.50 1.29
N THR A 128 9.82 6.72 1.14
CA THR A 128 9.24 8.04 0.78
C THR A 128 8.85 8.81 2.03
N LEU A 129 8.63 10.13 1.91
CA LEU A 129 8.17 10.94 3.05
C LEU A 129 6.79 10.49 3.54
N ARG A 130 5.86 10.21 2.63
CA ARG A 130 4.56 9.63 2.97
C ARG A 130 4.68 8.35 3.79
N THR A 131 5.64 7.49 3.46
CA THR A 131 5.85 6.24 4.22
C THR A 131 6.29 6.52 5.64
N MET A 132 7.11 7.56 5.87
CA MET A 132 7.48 7.98 7.22
C MET A 132 6.26 8.47 7.99
N ASP A 133 5.42 9.32 7.38
CA ASP A 133 4.18 9.80 8.00
C ASP A 133 3.25 8.64 8.38
N LEU A 134 3.10 7.64 7.50
CA LEU A 134 2.31 6.44 7.79
C LEU A 134 2.90 5.59 8.91
N ILE A 135 4.23 5.46 8.98
CA ILE A 135 4.89 4.75 10.09
C ILE A 135 4.57 5.44 11.41
N ASP A 136 4.58 6.77 11.43
CA ASP A 136 4.26 7.57 12.62
C ASP A 136 2.77 7.45 12.98
N GLU A 137 1.86 7.51 12.01
CA GLU A 137 0.41 7.30 12.20
C GLU A 137 0.09 5.90 12.76
N HIS A 138 0.86 4.89 12.37
CA HIS A 138 0.71 3.53 12.87
C HIS A 138 1.52 3.24 14.13
N PHE A 139 2.21 4.24 14.69
CA PHE A 139 3.05 4.14 15.89
C PHE A 139 4.16 3.09 15.76
N GLY A 140 4.82 3.02 14.60
CA GLY A 140 6.01 2.19 14.39
C GLY A 140 5.96 1.33 13.12
N LEU A 141 7.14 0.87 12.71
CA LEU A 141 7.34 0.10 11.47
C LEU A 141 6.55 -1.21 11.46
N ASP A 142 6.60 -1.96 12.56
CA ASP A 142 5.97 -3.28 12.66
C ASP A 142 4.44 -3.17 12.55
N SER A 143 3.87 -2.20 13.28
CA SER A 143 2.44 -1.88 13.21
C SER A 143 2.03 -1.45 11.80
N TYR A 144 2.83 -0.62 11.13
CA TYR A 144 2.58 -0.21 9.76
C TYR A 144 2.52 -1.41 8.80
N ILE A 145 3.53 -2.28 8.81
CA ILE A 145 3.61 -3.44 7.91
C ILE A 145 2.47 -4.44 8.17
N LEU A 146 2.16 -4.71 9.44
CA LEU A 146 1.14 -5.69 9.81
C LEU A 146 -0.28 -5.20 9.49
N LYS A 147 -0.59 -3.92 9.78
CA LYS A 147 -1.92 -3.33 9.55
C LYS A 147 -2.18 -2.98 8.09
N THR A 148 -1.17 -2.54 7.35
CA THR A 148 -1.34 -2.11 5.95
C THR A 148 -1.64 -3.29 5.05
N HIS A 149 -2.62 -3.12 4.15
CA HIS A 149 -2.96 -4.14 3.16
C HIS A 149 -1.91 -4.20 2.05
N GLU A 150 -1.75 -5.36 1.43
CA GLU A 150 -0.76 -5.60 0.37
C GLU A 150 -0.96 -4.73 -0.89
N SER A 151 -2.22 -4.33 -1.17
CA SER A 151 -2.57 -3.37 -2.22
C SER A 151 -2.04 -1.95 -1.97
N ASP A 152 -1.87 -1.56 -0.70
CA ASP A 152 -1.42 -0.21 -0.34
C ASP A 152 0.09 -0.18 -0.08
N LEU A 153 0.65 -1.33 0.34
CA LEU A 153 2.08 -1.47 0.60
C LEU A 153 2.90 -1.48 -0.70
N CYS A 154 2.40 -2.11 -1.76
CA CYS A 154 3.00 -2.13 -3.12
C CYS A 154 4.52 -2.44 -3.15
N SER A 155 5.01 -3.28 -2.23
CA SER A 155 6.43 -3.62 -2.13
C SER A 155 6.66 -5.08 -1.77
N LYS A 156 7.56 -5.73 -2.51
CA LYS A 156 8.02 -7.09 -2.21
C LYS A 156 8.73 -7.16 -0.86
N LEU A 157 9.67 -6.25 -0.59
CA LEU A 157 10.39 -6.18 0.70
C LEU A 157 9.40 -6.10 1.88
N GLY A 158 8.38 -5.25 1.75
CA GLY A 158 7.36 -5.10 2.79
C GLY A 158 6.59 -6.40 3.06
N MET A 159 6.26 -7.16 2.01
CA MET A 159 5.59 -8.45 2.14
C MET A 159 6.49 -9.54 2.72
N ASP A 160 7.78 -9.54 2.35
CA ASP A 160 8.77 -10.45 2.91
C ASP A 160 8.94 -10.20 4.43
N LEU A 161 9.06 -8.92 4.84
CA LEU A 161 9.09 -8.53 6.26
C LEU A 161 7.80 -8.94 6.98
N LYS A 162 6.63 -8.71 6.35
CA LYS A 162 5.34 -9.10 6.92
C LYS A 162 5.27 -10.60 7.20
N ARG A 163 5.74 -11.43 6.26
CA ARG A 163 5.82 -12.88 6.42
C ARG A 163 6.77 -13.27 7.55
N GLU A 164 7.95 -12.67 7.61
CA GLU A 164 8.93 -12.96 8.66
C GLU A 164 8.38 -12.60 10.05
N MET A 165 7.76 -11.44 10.20
CA MET A 165 7.12 -11.01 11.45
C MET A 165 6.01 -11.96 11.87
N LEU A 166 5.10 -12.33 10.95
CA LEU A 166 4.01 -13.26 11.26
C LEU A 166 4.53 -14.64 11.67
N LEU A 167 5.59 -15.14 11.03
CA LEU A 167 6.23 -16.40 11.41
C LEU A 167 6.90 -16.30 12.79
N ALA A 168 7.58 -15.20 13.09
CA ALA A 168 8.18 -14.96 14.40
C ALA A 168 7.12 -14.92 15.51
N LEU A 169 6.00 -14.23 15.26
CA LEU A 169 4.86 -14.16 16.18
C LEU A 169 4.20 -15.53 16.39
N ALA A 170 4.00 -16.30 15.31
CA ALA A 170 3.40 -17.63 15.39
C ALA A 170 4.28 -18.63 16.15
N ARG A 171 5.60 -18.60 15.93
CA ARG A 171 6.56 -19.50 16.60
C ARG A 171 6.87 -19.11 18.04
N LYS A 172 6.54 -17.88 18.46
CA LYS A 172 6.93 -17.28 19.76
C LYS A 172 8.45 -17.34 20.04
N SER A 173 9.27 -17.49 18.99
CA SER A 173 10.66 -17.96 19.12
C SER A 173 11.64 -16.92 19.67
N LEU A 174 11.29 -15.63 19.68
CA LEU A 174 12.25 -14.56 20.01
C LEU A 174 12.24 -14.14 21.48
N TYR A 175 11.34 -14.68 22.32
CA TYR A 175 11.16 -14.22 23.71
C TYR A 175 11.60 -15.21 24.80
N GLN A 176 12.22 -16.34 24.45
CA GLN A 176 12.75 -17.25 25.48
C GLN A 176 13.88 -16.62 26.32
N THR A 177 14.56 -15.59 25.81
CA THR A 177 15.75 -15.01 26.47
C THR A 177 15.46 -13.74 27.29
N THR A 178 14.36 -13.02 27.03
CA THR A 178 14.05 -11.72 27.67
C THR A 178 12.78 -11.78 28.54
N LEU A 179 12.84 -12.57 29.61
CA LEU A 179 11.73 -12.77 30.58
C LEU A 179 11.28 -11.53 31.39
N LYS A 180 11.81 -10.32 31.14
CA LYS A 180 11.49 -9.13 31.96
C LYS A 180 10.56 -8.09 31.33
N ASN A 181 10.38 -8.05 30.00
CA ASN A 181 9.54 -7.03 29.33
C ASN A 181 8.43 -7.60 28.42
N SER A 182 8.31 -8.92 28.32
CA SER A 182 7.47 -9.61 27.33
C SER A 182 5.97 -9.29 27.42
N ASN A 183 5.43 -9.00 28.61
CA ASN A 183 3.98 -8.85 28.80
C ASN A 183 3.39 -7.49 28.35
N ARG A 184 4.22 -6.53 27.93
CA ARG A 184 3.75 -5.18 27.55
C ARG A 184 3.36 -5.08 26.07
N CYS A 185 4.11 -5.70 25.18
CA CYS A 185 3.89 -5.63 23.71
C CYS A 185 2.61 -6.36 23.26
N TRP A 186 2.27 -7.51 23.87
CA TRP A 186 1.11 -8.31 23.43
C TRP A 186 -0.27 -7.71 23.72
N ARG A 187 -0.38 -6.81 24.71
CA ARG A 187 -1.68 -6.31 25.18
C ARG A 187 -2.27 -5.21 24.27
N SER A 188 -1.45 -4.42 23.59
CA SER A 188 -1.93 -3.29 22.77
C SER A 188 -2.59 -3.72 21.45
N THR A 189 -2.16 -4.85 20.87
CA THR A 189 -2.73 -5.37 19.62
C THR A 189 -4.09 -6.06 19.78
N ARG A 190 -4.47 -6.45 21.00
CA ARG A 190 -5.73 -7.19 21.25
C ARG A 190 -6.93 -6.29 21.56
N SER A 191 -6.70 -4.99 21.80
CA SER A 191 -7.74 -4.03 22.21
C SER A 191 -8.31 -3.15 21.08
N SER A 192 -7.84 -3.29 19.83
CA SER A 192 -8.28 -2.44 18.71
C SER A 192 -9.33 -3.09 17.79
N SER A 193 -9.77 -4.30 18.10
CA SER A 193 -10.78 -5.03 17.33
C SER A 193 -11.97 -5.34 18.24
N PHE A 194 -12.74 -4.30 18.58
CA PHE A 194 -14.18 -4.29 18.88
C PHE A 194 -14.54 -2.95 19.54
N GLN A 195 -14.94 -1.99 18.71
CA GLN A 195 -15.96 -0.99 19.00
C GLN A 195 -16.48 -0.43 17.68
#